data_AF-A0A2M8CUR8-F1
#
_entry.id   AF-A0A2M8CUR8-F1
#
_cell.length_a   1.000
_cell.length_b   1.000
_cell.length_c   1.000
_cell.angle_alpha   90.00
_cell.angle_beta   90.00
_cell.angle_gamma   90.00
#
_symmetry.space_group_name_H-M   'P 1'
#
loop_
_entity.id
_entity.type
_entity.pdbx_description
1 polymer ?
#
loop_
_entity_poly.entity_id
_entity_poly.type
_entity_poly.pdbx_seq_one_letter_code
_entity_poly.pdbx_strand_id
1 'polypeptide(L)'
;MSKEFSTAPSEFKRAFEQNRALFAAQPAILQRFLEAQAHHIAQALTEHLPQVKFSLPDRVVAEIPQIGQPAPVAVPPAAREQSLGGLKNRIRGTNVREEVRHRLIALEQSADHAIATSASLLRYAAAIHMVHNMLPAGRSVEYRADEGEEIATLPVAPLEPESAITQASDAIAEESSADEGRGDLQVPFVPAARRFYLPQWVSFDEKDALLVGNIKEAEANLASMQRYVEILHAASSLAPYILADEEYQKKRYGMLGQLINQGRALARYKAGEIIRTIKVRAQSGNLNRGLSLSLPYYDDQELKMAQTNFEVIPAGRIMFVPAFVVRAVHEEAAKRLQDTRFNASTRKHLLVILQILEDAFSQMENKK
;
A
#
# COMPACT_ATOMS: atom_id res chain seq x y z
N MET A 1 25.73 -4.51 -7.41
CA MET A 1 25.23 -5.64 -8.22
C MET A 1 23.74 -5.46 -8.39
N SER A 2 23.37 -4.72 -9.42
CA SER A 2 21.98 -4.40 -9.77
C SER A 2 21.52 -5.43 -10.79
N LYS A 3 20.65 -6.36 -10.40
CA LYS A 3 19.80 -7.24 -11.24
C LYS A 3 19.34 -8.47 -10.44
N GLU A 4 18.39 -8.27 -9.53
CA GLU A 4 17.40 -9.31 -9.19
C GLU A 4 16.04 -8.63 -9.01
N PHE A 5 15.64 -7.86 -10.02
CA PHE A 5 14.21 -7.62 -10.20
C PHE A 5 13.63 -8.98 -10.55
N SER A 6 12.79 -9.51 -9.66
CA SER A 6 12.00 -10.71 -9.88
C SER A 6 11.45 -10.68 -11.31
N THR A 7 12.10 -11.40 -12.21
CA THR A 7 11.61 -11.58 -13.55
C THR A 7 10.28 -12.27 -13.37
N ALA A 8 9.18 -11.56 -13.67
CA ALA A 8 7.88 -12.17 -13.72
C ALA A 8 8.03 -13.48 -14.52
N PRO A 9 7.46 -14.60 -14.05
CA PRO A 9 7.52 -15.87 -14.76
C PRO A 9 7.28 -15.64 -16.25
N SER A 10 8.06 -16.30 -17.11
CA SER A 10 7.95 -16.11 -18.57
C SER A 10 6.50 -16.22 -19.07
N GLU A 11 5.69 -17.02 -18.39
CA GLU A 11 4.24 -17.16 -18.57
C GLU A 11 3.45 -15.86 -18.31
N PHE A 12 3.73 -15.13 -17.23
CA PHE A 12 3.06 -13.85 -16.95
C PHE A 12 3.41 -12.79 -17.97
N LYS A 13 4.69 -12.73 -18.40
CA LYS A 13 5.09 -11.81 -19.46
C LYS A 13 4.38 -12.11 -20.77
N ARG A 14 4.31 -13.39 -21.15
CA ARG A 14 3.57 -13.84 -22.33
C ARG A 14 2.08 -13.50 -22.23
N ALA A 15 1.44 -13.82 -21.11
CA ALA A 15 0.01 -13.56 -20.90
C ALA A 15 -0.32 -12.06 -20.91
N PHE A 16 0.54 -11.22 -20.34
CA PHE A 16 0.38 -9.77 -20.38
C PHE A 16 0.46 -9.23 -21.81
N GLU A 17 1.52 -9.59 -22.55
CA GLU A 17 1.68 -9.13 -23.94
C GLU A 17 0.58 -9.65 -24.87
N GLN A 18 0.11 -10.89 -24.66
CA GLN A 18 -1.03 -11.43 -25.40
C GLN A 18 -2.30 -10.62 -25.18
N ASN A 19 -2.65 -10.32 -23.91
CA ASN A 19 -3.84 -9.52 -23.61
C ASN A 19 -3.71 -8.07 -24.08
N ARG A 20 -2.51 -7.49 -23.97
CA ARG A 20 -2.20 -6.15 -24.50
C ARG A 20 -2.39 -6.09 -26.01
N ALA A 21 -1.84 -7.05 -26.75
CA ALA A 21 -1.99 -7.14 -28.20
C ALA A 21 -3.46 -7.35 -28.60
N LEU A 22 -4.18 -8.22 -27.88
CA LEU A 22 -5.59 -8.51 -28.13
C LEU A 22 -6.48 -7.28 -27.87
N PHE A 23 -6.17 -6.49 -26.84
CA PHE A 23 -6.87 -5.23 -26.55
C PHE A 23 -6.59 -4.19 -27.64
N ALA A 24 -5.32 -4.04 -28.05
CA ALA A 24 -4.93 -3.12 -29.11
C ALA A 24 -5.54 -3.48 -30.49
N ALA A 25 -5.80 -4.76 -30.74
CA ALA A 25 -6.44 -5.24 -31.96
C ALA A 25 -7.95 -4.92 -32.02
N GLN A 26 -8.58 -4.54 -30.90
CA GLN A 26 -9.99 -4.16 -30.91
C GLN A 26 -10.20 -2.80 -31.59
N PRO A 27 -11.36 -2.56 -32.25
CA PRO A 27 -11.73 -1.24 -32.73
C PRO A 27 -11.77 -0.19 -31.61
N ALA A 28 -11.43 1.07 -31.90
CA ALA A 28 -11.35 2.14 -30.90
C ALA A 28 -12.65 2.34 -30.10
N ILE A 29 -13.81 2.18 -30.74
CA ILE A 29 -15.11 2.26 -30.07
C ILE A 29 -15.28 1.17 -29.01
N LEU A 30 -14.74 -0.03 -29.28
CA LEU A 30 -14.80 -1.17 -28.39
C LEU A 30 -13.77 -1.04 -27.27
N GLN A 31 -12.57 -0.51 -27.55
CA GLN A 31 -11.59 -0.19 -26.50
C GLN A 31 -12.20 0.77 -25.46
N ARG A 32 -12.82 1.87 -25.91
CA ARG A 32 -13.50 2.83 -25.02
C ARG A 32 -14.65 2.21 -24.23
N PHE A 33 -15.43 1.33 -24.86
CA PHE A 33 -16.48 0.60 -24.16
C PHE A 33 -15.89 -0.28 -23.05
N LEU A 34 -14.85 -1.06 -23.36
CA LEU A 34 -14.16 -1.91 -22.39
C LEU A 34 -13.54 -1.09 -21.26
N GLU A 35 -12.95 0.07 -21.56
CA GLU A 35 -12.42 1.01 -20.56
C GLU A 35 -13.50 1.54 -19.63
N ALA A 36 -14.67 1.91 -20.15
CA ALA A 36 -15.80 2.35 -19.32
C ALA A 36 -16.31 1.24 -18.39
N GLN A 37 -16.43 0.02 -18.90
CA GLN A 37 -16.81 -1.14 -18.08
C GLN A 37 -15.74 -1.49 -17.04
N ALA A 38 -14.47 -1.42 -17.44
CA ALA A 38 -13.32 -1.62 -16.58
C ALA A 38 -13.26 -0.59 -15.45
N HIS A 39 -13.61 0.66 -15.71
CA HIS A 39 -13.72 1.71 -14.70
C HIS A 39 -14.76 1.34 -13.63
N HIS A 40 -15.96 0.91 -14.02
CA HIS A 40 -16.99 0.47 -13.06
C HIS A 40 -16.55 -0.74 -12.23
N ILE A 41 -15.88 -1.70 -12.85
CA ILE A 41 -15.31 -2.86 -12.15
C ILE A 41 -14.25 -2.39 -11.15
N ALA A 42 -13.28 -1.59 -11.59
CA ALA A 42 -12.19 -1.09 -10.76
C ALA A 42 -12.73 -0.31 -9.55
N GLN A 43 -13.66 0.62 -9.78
CA GLN A 43 -14.30 1.39 -8.71
C GLN A 43 -14.97 0.48 -7.68
N ALA A 44 -15.74 -0.52 -8.13
CA ALA A 44 -16.40 -1.46 -7.22
C ALA A 44 -15.39 -2.26 -6.37
N LEU A 45 -14.26 -2.66 -6.95
CA LEU A 45 -13.20 -3.38 -6.26
C LEU A 45 -12.46 -2.52 -5.22
N THR A 46 -12.27 -1.23 -5.50
CA THR A 46 -11.47 -0.33 -4.66
C THR A 46 -12.28 0.42 -3.60
N GLU A 47 -13.55 0.71 -3.89
CA GLU A 47 -14.47 1.41 -2.97
C GLU A 47 -15.33 0.44 -2.15
N HIS A 48 -15.10 -0.87 -2.29
CA HIS A 48 -15.83 -1.92 -1.58
C HIS A 48 -17.34 -1.80 -1.76
N LEU A 49 -17.78 -1.51 -2.99
CA LEU A 49 -19.20 -1.33 -3.30
C LEU A 49 -19.97 -2.64 -3.05
N PRO A 50 -21.20 -2.58 -2.53
CA PRO A 50 -21.99 -3.77 -2.19
C PRO A 50 -22.54 -4.52 -3.42
N GLN A 51 -22.42 -3.93 -4.60
CA GLN A 51 -22.87 -4.49 -5.87
C GLN A 51 -22.07 -3.89 -7.01
N VAL A 52 -21.98 -4.62 -8.12
CA VAL A 52 -21.41 -4.14 -9.37
C VAL A 52 -22.20 -4.68 -10.55
N LYS A 53 -22.38 -3.81 -11.54
CA LYS A 53 -22.99 -4.15 -12.82
C LYS A 53 -22.00 -3.82 -13.92
N PHE A 54 -21.82 -4.75 -14.84
CA PHE A 54 -21.00 -4.54 -16.03
C PHE A 54 -21.57 -5.35 -17.19
N SER A 55 -21.15 -5.02 -18.40
CA SER A 55 -21.61 -5.68 -19.62
C SER A 55 -20.46 -6.11 -20.52
N LEU A 56 -20.57 -7.29 -21.11
CA LEU A 56 -19.73 -7.70 -22.24
C LEU A 56 -20.16 -6.93 -23.50
N PRO A 57 -19.23 -6.67 -24.45
CA PRO A 57 -19.55 -6.01 -25.70
C PRO A 57 -20.49 -6.83 -26.59
N ASP A 58 -21.10 -6.20 -27.59
CA ASP A 58 -21.94 -6.89 -28.57
C ASP A 58 -21.15 -7.79 -29.52
N ARG A 59 -19.90 -7.41 -29.81
CA ARG A 59 -18.93 -8.12 -30.65
C ARG A 59 -17.53 -7.93 -30.12
N VAL A 60 -16.64 -8.86 -30.45
CA VAL A 60 -15.21 -8.78 -30.11
C VAL A 60 -14.38 -9.36 -31.24
N VAL A 61 -13.20 -8.80 -31.48
CA VAL A 61 -12.21 -9.41 -32.38
C VAL A 61 -11.51 -10.52 -31.61
N ALA A 62 -11.70 -11.76 -32.05
CA ALA A 62 -11.11 -12.94 -31.44
C ALA A 62 -10.50 -13.84 -32.51
N GLU A 63 -9.46 -14.60 -32.13
CA GLU A 63 -8.95 -15.68 -32.98
C GLU A 63 -9.96 -16.82 -33.00
N ILE A 64 -10.47 -17.14 -34.19
CA ILE A 64 -11.39 -18.26 -34.38
C ILE A 64 -10.56 -19.46 -34.84
N PRO A 65 -10.60 -20.61 -34.12
CA PRO A 65 -9.80 -21.79 -34.45
C PRO A 65 -9.98 -22.29 -35.89
N GLN A 66 -11.14 -22.01 -36.49
CA GLN A 66 -11.52 -22.46 -37.83
C GLN A 66 -11.03 -21.55 -38.96
N ILE A 67 -10.74 -20.27 -38.67
CA ILE A 67 -10.41 -19.24 -39.68
C ILE A 67 -8.93 -18.86 -39.62
N GLY A 68 -8.25 -19.13 -38.50
CA GLY A 68 -6.81 -18.86 -38.34
C GLY A 68 -6.43 -17.38 -38.40
N GLN A 69 -7.42 -16.48 -38.44
CA GLN A 69 -7.24 -15.03 -38.44
C GLN A 69 -8.20 -14.39 -37.42
N PRO A 70 -7.82 -13.26 -36.80
CA PRO A 70 -8.69 -12.50 -35.92
C PRO A 70 -9.88 -11.95 -36.71
N ALA A 71 -11.10 -12.25 -36.26
CA ALA A 71 -12.32 -11.78 -36.89
C ALA A 71 -13.34 -11.30 -35.84
N PRO A 72 -14.24 -10.36 -36.18
CA PRO A 72 -15.29 -9.94 -35.28
C PRO A 72 -16.30 -11.08 -35.07
N VAL A 73 -16.45 -11.52 -33.81
CA VAL A 73 -17.41 -12.53 -33.37
C VAL A 73 -18.48 -11.87 -32.51
N ALA A 74 -19.75 -12.23 -32.72
CA ALA A 74 -20.85 -11.73 -31.92
C ALA A 74 -20.87 -12.40 -30.54
N VAL A 75 -21.06 -11.62 -29.48
CA VAL A 75 -21.24 -12.14 -28.11
C VAL A 75 -22.74 -12.41 -27.89
N PRO A 76 -23.14 -13.60 -27.40
CA PRO A 76 -24.55 -13.93 -27.16
C PRO A 76 -25.24 -12.92 -26.23
N PRO A 77 -26.43 -12.38 -26.56
CA PRO A 77 -27.13 -11.38 -25.74
C PRO A 77 -27.35 -11.81 -24.29
N ALA A 78 -27.69 -13.09 -24.07
CA ALA A 78 -27.94 -13.65 -22.74
C ALA A 78 -26.71 -13.63 -21.82
N ALA A 79 -25.51 -13.50 -22.37
CA ALA A 79 -24.25 -13.46 -21.63
C ALA A 79 -23.70 -12.04 -21.45
N ARG A 80 -24.35 -11.00 -22.01
CA ARG A 80 -23.78 -9.65 -21.99
C ARG A 80 -23.89 -9.01 -20.62
N GLU A 81 -25.09 -8.94 -20.05
CA GLU A 81 -25.30 -8.26 -18.78
C GLU A 81 -24.85 -9.11 -17.59
N GLN A 82 -24.04 -8.51 -16.73
CA GLN A 82 -23.54 -9.12 -15.50
C GLN A 82 -23.93 -8.22 -14.32
N SER A 83 -24.57 -8.81 -13.31
CA SER A 83 -24.90 -8.13 -12.05
C SER A 83 -24.46 -9.02 -10.91
N LEU A 84 -23.54 -8.53 -10.09
CA LEU A 84 -22.93 -9.25 -8.97
C LEU A 84 -23.17 -8.50 -7.66
N GLY A 85 -23.27 -9.24 -6.56
CA GLY A 85 -23.53 -8.69 -5.23
C GLY A 85 -25.03 -8.50 -4.91
N GLY A 86 -25.31 -7.56 -4.00
CA GLY A 86 -26.66 -7.23 -3.53
C GLY A 86 -27.02 -7.80 -2.15
N LEU A 87 -28.27 -7.58 -1.73
CA LEU A 87 -28.74 -7.87 -0.37
C LEU A 87 -28.49 -9.33 0.08
N LYS A 88 -28.68 -10.30 -0.82
CA LYS A 88 -28.46 -11.72 -0.52
C LYS A 88 -27.00 -12.04 -0.21
N ASN A 89 -26.06 -11.35 -0.86
CA ASN A 89 -24.62 -11.57 -0.66
C ASN A 89 -24.11 -10.83 0.59
N ARG A 90 -24.69 -9.67 0.93
CA ARG A 90 -24.43 -8.99 2.21
C ARG A 90 -24.81 -9.85 3.41
N ILE A 91 -25.93 -10.59 3.34
CA ILE A 91 -26.37 -11.50 4.41
C ILE A 91 -25.43 -12.72 4.54
N ARG A 92 -24.81 -13.16 3.44
CA ARG A 92 -23.86 -14.28 3.41
C ARG A 92 -22.41 -13.87 3.69
N GLY A 93 -22.15 -12.58 3.93
CA GLY A 93 -20.79 -12.05 4.12
C GLY A 93 -19.89 -12.21 2.89
N THR A 94 -20.46 -12.41 1.69
CA THR A 94 -19.68 -12.65 0.47
C THR A 94 -19.10 -11.33 -0.04
N ASN A 95 -17.78 -11.28 -0.21
CA ASN A 95 -17.09 -10.10 -0.70
C ASN A 95 -17.28 -9.96 -2.22
N VAL A 96 -17.81 -8.81 -2.66
CA VAL A 96 -18.01 -8.48 -4.09
C VAL A 96 -16.72 -8.61 -4.89
N ARG A 97 -15.56 -8.32 -4.28
CA ARG A 97 -14.25 -8.50 -4.92
C ARG A 97 -14.00 -9.94 -5.35
N GLU A 98 -14.26 -10.89 -4.47
CA GLU A 98 -14.10 -12.31 -4.80
C GLU A 98 -15.15 -12.76 -5.82
N GLU A 99 -16.38 -12.26 -5.72
CA GLU A 99 -17.45 -12.59 -6.67
C GLU A 99 -17.15 -12.11 -8.09
N VAL A 100 -16.66 -10.87 -8.25
CA VAL A 100 -16.19 -10.32 -9.53
C VAL A 100 -15.07 -11.18 -10.11
N ARG A 101 -14.05 -11.47 -9.29
CA ARG A 101 -12.91 -12.28 -9.71
C ARG A 101 -13.36 -13.67 -10.17
N HIS A 102 -14.17 -14.37 -9.38
CA HIS A 102 -14.70 -15.67 -9.72
C HIS A 102 -15.57 -15.64 -10.96
N ARG A 103 -16.41 -14.62 -11.12
CA ARG A 103 -17.29 -14.49 -12.30
C ARG A 103 -16.49 -14.29 -13.57
N LEU A 104 -15.51 -13.39 -13.56
CA LEU A 104 -14.68 -13.14 -14.75
C LEU A 104 -13.85 -14.37 -15.12
N ILE A 105 -13.30 -15.10 -14.14
CA ILE A 105 -12.63 -16.40 -14.39
C ILE A 105 -13.59 -17.42 -15.01
N ALA A 106 -14.82 -17.51 -14.52
CA ALA A 106 -15.82 -18.43 -15.08
C ALA A 106 -16.22 -18.06 -16.51
N LEU A 107 -16.30 -16.77 -16.84
CA LEU A 107 -16.57 -16.30 -18.20
C LEU A 107 -15.38 -16.57 -19.14
N GLU A 108 -14.14 -16.41 -18.67
CA GLU A 108 -12.94 -16.80 -19.44
C GLU A 108 -12.86 -18.30 -19.74
N GLN A 109 -13.41 -19.13 -18.86
CA GLN A 109 -13.47 -20.58 -19.04
C GLN A 109 -14.65 -21.05 -19.91
N SER A 110 -15.43 -20.11 -20.46
CA SER A 110 -16.54 -20.42 -21.36
C SER A 110 -16.04 -21.11 -22.63
N ALA A 111 -16.80 -22.09 -23.14
CA ALA A 111 -16.55 -22.70 -24.44
C ALA A 111 -16.75 -21.71 -25.61
N ASP A 112 -17.56 -20.67 -25.39
CA ASP A 112 -17.75 -19.59 -26.35
C ASP A 112 -16.54 -18.64 -26.31
N HIS A 113 -15.79 -18.63 -27.40
CA HIS A 113 -14.57 -17.84 -27.54
C HIS A 113 -14.83 -16.32 -27.45
N ALA A 114 -16.00 -15.85 -27.87
CA ALA A 114 -16.35 -14.43 -27.78
C ALA A 114 -16.59 -14.00 -26.34
N ILE A 115 -17.23 -14.85 -25.53
CA ILE A 115 -17.41 -14.63 -24.10
C ILE A 115 -16.07 -14.67 -23.38
N ALA A 116 -15.26 -15.69 -23.65
CA ALA A 116 -13.95 -15.86 -23.03
C ALA A 116 -13.02 -14.67 -23.32
N THR A 117 -12.94 -14.26 -24.59
CA THR A 117 -12.14 -13.12 -25.03
C THR A 117 -12.62 -11.82 -24.37
N SER A 118 -13.94 -11.59 -24.32
CA SER A 118 -14.51 -10.40 -23.69
C SER A 118 -14.17 -10.30 -22.21
N ALA A 119 -14.24 -11.42 -21.48
CA ALA A 119 -13.89 -11.45 -20.05
C ALA A 119 -12.39 -11.19 -19.81
N SER A 120 -11.52 -11.77 -20.65
CA SER A 120 -10.07 -11.55 -20.60
C SER A 120 -9.71 -10.08 -20.84
N LEU A 121 -10.34 -9.45 -21.84
CA LEU A 121 -10.17 -8.04 -22.16
C LEU A 121 -10.66 -7.12 -21.03
N LEU A 122 -11.78 -7.45 -20.38
CA LEU A 122 -12.28 -6.69 -19.24
C LEU A 122 -11.35 -6.79 -18.03
N ARG A 123 -10.80 -7.98 -17.72
CA ARG A 123 -9.80 -8.14 -16.65
C ARG A 123 -8.54 -7.34 -16.94
N TYR A 124 -8.06 -7.41 -18.18
CA TYR A 124 -6.91 -6.62 -18.63
C TYR A 124 -7.16 -5.12 -18.47
N ALA A 125 -8.25 -4.60 -19.05
CA ALA A 125 -8.58 -3.19 -19.01
C ALA A 125 -8.81 -2.67 -17.58
N ALA A 126 -9.46 -3.46 -16.71
CA ALA A 126 -9.66 -3.09 -15.31
C ALA A 126 -8.34 -3.04 -14.52
N ALA A 127 -7.45 -4.02 -14.72
CA ALA A 127 -6.13 -4.00 -14.12
C ALA A 127 -5.27 -2.82 -14.59
N ILE A 128 -5.27 -2.54 -15.90
CA ILE A 128 -4.59 -1.37 -16.47
C ILE A 128 -5.18 -0.09 -15.90
N HIS A 129 -6.51 0.05 -15.81
CA HIS A 129 -7.13 1.24 -15.26
C HIS A 129 -6.73 1.47 -13.79
N MET A 130 -6.76 0.42 -12.97
CA MET A 130 -6.31 0.49 -11.57
C MET A 130 -4.85 0.94 -11.45
N VAL A 131 -3.96 0.43 -12.31
CA VAL A 131 -2.52 0.74 -12.22
C VAL A 131 -2.19 2.09 -12.84
N HIS A 132 -2.63 2.35 -14.07
CA HIS A 132 -2.19 3.49 -14.89
C HIS A 132 -3.02 4.76 -14.65
N ASN A 133 -4.31 4.62 -14.31
CA ASN A 133 -5.23 5.77 -14.24
C ASN A 133 -5.65 6.15 -12.81
N MET A 134 -5.83 5.16 -11.92
CA MET A 134 -6.26 5.44 -10.54
C MET A 134 -5.12 5.86 -9.62
N LEU A 135 -3.88 5.47 -9.95
CA LEU A 135 -2.73 5.66 -9.08
C LEU A 135 -1.77 6.70 -9.66
N PRO A 136 -1.40 7.74 -8.89
CA PRO A 136 -0.43 8.72 -9.35
C PRO A 136 0.92 8.08 -9.64
N ALA A 137 1.56 8.51 -10.72
CA ALA A 137 2.94 8.16 -11.01
C ALA A 137 3.87 8.96 -10.10
N GLY A 138 4.91 8.31 -9.60
CA GLY A 138 5.94 8.90 -8.76
C GLY A 138 7.32 8.84 -9.41
N ARG A 139 8.30 9.30 -8.64
CA ARG A 139 9.70 9.34 -9.03
C ARG A 139 10.28 7.95 -9.17
N SER A 140 11.30 7.79 -10.00
CA SER A 140 12.12 6.58 -9.96
C SER A 140 13.03 6.66 -8.74
N VAL A 141 12.87 5.73 -7.80
CA VAL A 141 13.63 5.68 -6.55
C VAL A 141 14.22 4.30 -6.40
N GLU A 142 15.47 4.25 -5.95
CA GLU A 142 16.11 3.02 -5.49
C GLU A 142 16.11 3.04 -3.96
N TYR A 143 15.60 1.97 -3.37
CA TYR A 143 15.69 1.74 -1.94
C TYR A 143 16.77 0.69 -1.66
N ARG A 144 17.50 0.87 -0.56
CA ARG A 144 18.37 -0.15 0.01
C ARG A 144 17.74 -0.71 1.28
N ALA A 145 18.03 -1.98 1.55
CA ALA A 145 17.75 -2.57 2.85
C ALA A 145 18.75 -2.02 3.88
N ASP A 146 18.29 -1.90 5.12
CA ASP A 146 19.19 -1.64 6.24
C ASP A 146 19.93 -2.93 6.64
N GLU A 147 21.00 -2.82 7.43
CA GLU A 147 21.80 -3.98 7.83
C GLU A 147 20.93 -5.04 8.54
N GLY A 148 20.95 -6.28 8.05
CA GLY A 148 20.12 -7.36 8.60
C GLY A 148 18.62 -7.26 8.26
N GLU A 149 18.22 -6.43 7.30
CA GLU A 149 16.85 -6.39 6.77
C GLU A 149 16.75 -6.97 5.37
N GLU A 150 15.61 -7.59 5.07
CA GLU A 150 15.27 -8.08 3.74
C GLU A 150 14.51 -7.03 2.92
N ILE A 151 13.83 -6.10 3.59
CA ILE A 151 12.95 -5.12 2.94
C ILE A 151 13.73 -3.82 2.69
N ALA A 152 13.83 -3.44 1.42
CA ALA A 152 14.44 -2.18 1.01
C ALA A 152 13.50 -1.00 1.29
N THR A 153 13.88 -0.14 2.25
CA THR A 153 13.04 0.97 2.74
C THR A 153 13.80 2.28 2.89
N LEU A 154 15.13 2.25 2.82
CA LEU A 154 15.96 3.45 2.93
C LEU A 154 16.23 3.98 1.52
N PRO A 155 15.73 5.16 1.14
CA PRO A 155 15.98 5.68 -0.19
C PRO A 155 17.47 5.94 -0.36
N VAL A 156 18.08 5.44 -1.43
CA VAL A 156 19.44 5.79 -1.80
C VAL A 156 19.41 7.25 -2.23
N ALA A 157 20.27 8.09 -1.65
CA ALA A 157 20.31 9.49 -2.04
C ALA A 157 20.66 9.58 -3.54
N PRO A 158 19.93 10.36 -4.36
CA PRO A 158 20.46 10.73 -5.66
C PRO A 158 21.73 11.56 -5.43
N LEU A 159 22.81 11.19 -6.10
CA LEU A 159 23.94 12.08 -6.35
C LEU A 159 23.41 13.26 -7.19
N GLU A 160 23.65 14.48 -6.71
CA GLU A 160 23.37 15.80 -7.31
C GLU A 160 21.91 16.34 -7.22
N PRO A 161 21.76 17.65 -6.90
CA PRO A 161 20.48 18.34 -6.94
C PRO A 161 20.15 18.75 -8.38
N GLU A 162 19.40 17.91 -9.11
CA GLU A 162 18.76 18.42 -10.33
C GLU A 162 17.81 19.57 -9.96
N SER A 163 17.99 20.69 -10.65
CA SER A 163 17.47 22.01 -10.32
C SER A 163 15.98 22.02 -10.01
N ALA A 164 15.57 22.90 -9.10
CA ALA A 164 14.20 23.11 -8.62
C ALA A 164 13.21 23.66 -9.68
N ILE A 165 13.50 23.48 -10.97
CA ILE A 165 12.73 23.99 -12.07
C ILE A 165 12.48 22.81 -13.02
N THR A 166 11.19 22.47 -13.17
CA THR A 166 10.61 21.48 -14.11
C THR A 166 10.85 19.99 -13.84
N GLN A 167 10.07 19.40 -12.93
CA GLN A 167 9.43 18.11 -13.23
C GLN A 167 7.93 18.34 -13.33
N ALA A 168 7.30 17.91 -14.42
CA ALA A 168 5.85 18.02 -14.61
C ALA A 168 5.04 17.25 -13.53
N SER A 169 5.69 16.36 -12.76
CA SER A 169 5.07 15.68 -11.61
C SER A 169 5.00 16.54 -10.35
N ASP A 170 5.79 17.61 -10.24
CA ASP A 170 5.79 18.49 -9.07
C ASP A 170 4.66 19.54 -9.14
N ALA A 171 4.00 19.67 -10.29
CA ALA A 171 2.85 20.53 -10.52
C ALA A 171 1.70 19.71 -11.13
N ILE A 172 1.04 18.89 -10.31
CA ILE A 172 -0.34 18.51 -10.63
C ILE A 172 -1.20 19.74 -10.28
N ALA A 173 -1.39 20.61 -11.26
CA ALA A 173 -2.57 21.46 -11.27
C ALA A 173 -3.77 20.53 -11.48
N GLU A 174 -4.59 20.37 -10.45
CA GLU A 174 -5.90 19.73 -10.56
C GLU A 174 -6.74 20.55 -11.55
N GLU A 175 -6.83 20.11 -12.82
CA GLU A 175 -8.03 20.34 -13.60
C GLU A 175 -9.06 19.28 -13.20
N SER A 176 -9.69 19.49 -12.05
CA SER A 176 -10.95 18.83 -11.72
C SER A 176 -11.87 19.85 -11.07
N SER A 177 -13.08 19.92 -11.63
CA SER A 177 -14.26 20.48 -10.99
C SER A 177 -14.23 20.26 -9.50
N ALA A 178 -14.28 21.37 -8.75
CA ALA A 178 -14.17 21.43 -7.31
C ALA A 178 -15.01 20.34 -6.61
N ASP A 179 -14.33 19.38 -6.01
CA ASP A 179 -14.87 18.56 -4.94
C ASP A 179 -14.47 19.23 -3.62
N GLU A 180 -15.45 19.88 -2.98
CA GLU A 180 -15.29 20.57 -1.70
C GLU A 180 -14.91 19.56 -0.60
N GLY A 181 -13.65 19.55 -0.16
CA GLY A 181 -13.23 18.77 1.01
C GLY A 181 -11.74 18.45 1.14
N ARG A 182 -10.93 18.65 0.10
CA ARG A 182 -9.47 18.57 0.22
C ARG A 182 -8.89 19.95 0.49
N GLY A 183 -8.40 20.16 1.70
CA GLY A 183 -7.64 21.37 2.03
C GLY A 183 -6.38 21.44 1.15
N ASP A 184 -6.11 22.62 0.61
CA ASP A 184 -4.93 22.96 -0.17
C ASP A 184 -3.65 22.53 0.57
N LEU A 185 -3.03 21.44 0.11
CA LEU A 185 -1.82 20.89 0.73
C LEU A 185 -0.57 21.64 0.21
N GLN A 186 -0.41 22.90 0.61
CA GLN A 186 0.87 23.61 0.46
C GLN A 186 1.81 23.19 1.60
N VAL A 187 2.54 22.09 1.42
CA VAL A 187 3.67 21.74 2.31
C VAL A 187 4.96 22.31 1.71
N PRO A 188 5.76 23.09 2.46
CA PRO A 188 7.08 23.51 2.00
C PRO A 188 7.91 22.27 1.74
N PHE A 189 8.27 22.11 0.47
CA PHE A 189 8.91 20.93 -0.08
C PHE A 189 10.34 20.78 0.51
N VAL A 190 10.56 19.82 1.42
CA VAL A 190 11.86 19.59 2.08
C VAL A 190 12.76 18.71 1.20
N PRO A 191 14.07 19.00 1.06
CA PRO A 191 14.99 18.19 0.25
C PRO A 191 14.97 16.69 0.55
N ALA A 192 14.76 16.30 1.82
CA ALA A 192 14.64 14.89 2.23
C ALA A 192 13.47 14.17 1.53
N ALA A 193 12.35 14.86 1.29
CA ALA A 193 11.18 14.29 0.63
C ALA A 193 11.45 13.92 -0.84
N ARG A 194 12.43 14.58 -1.51
CA ARG A 194 12.82 14.29 -2.91
C ARG A 194 13.26 12.87 -3.14
N ARG A 195 13.74 12.22 -2.08
CA ARG A 195 14.33 10.89 -2.09
C ARG A 195 13.26 9.80 -2.17
N PHE A 196 11.99 10.13 -1.97
CA PHE A 196 10.89 9.18 -1.96
C PHE A 196 10.07 9.19 -3.25
N TYR A 197 9.33 8.10 -3.46
CA TYR A 197 8.55 7.85 -4.66
C TYR A 197 7.48 8.94 -4.88
N LEU A 198 6.73 9.30 -3.83
CA LEU A 198 5.78 10.41 -3.80
C LEU A 198 6.14 11.39 -2.67
N PRO A 199 6.93 12.45 -2.96
CA PRO A 199 7.38 13.42 -1.96
C PRO A 199 6.26 14.06 -1.12
N GLN A 200 5.07 14.26 -1.70
CA GLN A 200 3.92 14.88 -1.04
C GLN A 200 3.35 14.05 0.13
N TRP A 201 3.68 12.76 0.22
CA TRP A 201 3.24 11.87 1.31
C TRP A 201 4.34 11.61 2.34
N VAL A 202 5.45 12.35 2.28
CA VAL A 202 6.53 12.28 3.27
C VAL A 202 6.18 13.18 4.45
N SER A 203 5.96 12.54 5.60
CA SER A 203 5.52 13.21 6.83
C SER A 203 6.63 13.35 7.87
N PHE A 204 7.73 12.62 7.70
CA PHE A 204 8.87 12.62 8.62
C PHE A 204 10.20 12.76 7.87
N ASP A 205 11.17 13.45 8.48
CA ASP A 205 12.55 13.50 8.00
C ASP A 205 13.40 12.32 8.49
N GLU A 206 14.69 12.34 8.17
CA GLU A 206 15.67 11.31 8.58
C GLU A 206 15.91 11.23 10.09
N LYS A 207 15.48 12.24 10.86
CA LYS A 207 15.59 12.30 12.32
C LYS A 207 14.24 12.03 13.00
N ASP A 208 13.28 11.49 12.26
CA ASP A 208 11.89 11.29 12.69
C ASP A 208 11.19 12.59 13.12
N ALA A 209 11.65 13.76 12.68
CA ALA A 209 10.96 15.01 12.93
C ALA A 209 9.77 15.16 11.99
N LEU A 210 8.63 15.58 12.55
CA LEU A 210 7.40 15.79 11.80
C LEU A 210 7.57 16.97 10.82
N LEU A 211 7.33 16.71 9.53
CA LEU A 211 7.41 17.69 8.44
C LEU A 211 6.07 18.32 8.09
N VAL A 212 4.97 17.62 8.39
CA VAL A 212 3.60 18.05 8.15
C VAL A 212 3.03 18.78 9.37
N GLY A 213 1.86 19.41 9.22
CA GLY A 213 1.32 20.30 10.25
C GLY A 213 0.98 19.61 11.57
N ASN A 214 0.58 18.33 11.52
CA ASN A 214 0.24 17.55 12.71
C ASN A 214 0.26 16.02 12.45
N ILE A 215 0.16 15.24 13.53
CA ILE A 215 0.16 13.77 13.47
C ILE A 215 -1.01 13.21 12.66
N LYS A 216 -2.19 13.84 12.68
CA LYS A 216 -3.36 13.35 11.93
C LYS A 216 -3.12 13.42 10.43
N GLU A 217 -2.41 14.46 9.98
CA GLU A 217 -1.98 14.59 8.59
C GLU A 217 -0.99 13.48 8.21
N ALA A 218 -0.04 13.15 9.09
CA ALA A 218 0.87 12.02 8.88
C ALA A 218 0.13 10.67 8.81
N GLU A 219 -0.87 10.46 9.65
CA GLU A 219 -1.73 9.27 9.63
C GLU A 219 -2.59 9.21 8.34
N ALA A 220 -3.08 10.36 7.86
CA ALA A 220 -3.85 10.44 6.61
C ALA A 220 -2.97 10.15 5.38
N ASN A 221 -1.72 10.63 5.37
CA ASN A 221 -0.73 10.28 4.34
C ASN A 221 -0.45 8.77 4.35
N LEU A 222 -0.27 8.17 5.54
CA LEU A 222 -0.08 6.73 5.69
C LEU A 222 -1.29 5.93 5.18
N ALA A 223 -2.51 6.36 5.51
CA ALA A 223 -3.74 5.73 5.02
C ALA A 223 -3.86 5.84 3.48
N SER A 224 -3.43 6.96 2.90
CA SER A 224 -3.39 7.15 1.44
C SER A 224 -2.41 6.19 0.77
N MET A 225 -1.22 6.00 1.37
CA MET A 225 -0.23 5.02 0.92
C MET A 225 -0.72 3.57 1.06
N GLN A 226 -1.44 3.24 2.14
CA GLN A 226 -2.07 1.92 2.32
C GLN A 226 -3.11 1.66 1.23
N ARG A 227 -4.01 2.62 0.98
CA ARG A 227 -5.01 2.53 -0.11
C ARG A 227 -4.35 2.36 -1.47
N TYR A 228 -3.23 3.04 -1.72
CA TYR A 228 -2.46 2.87 -2.94
C TYR A 228 -2.01 1.41 -3.13
N VAL A 229 -1.44 0.79 -2.09
CA VAL A 229 -1.02 -0.63 -2.12
C VAL A 229 -2.21 -1.57 -2.26
N GLU A 230 -3.34 -1.28 -1.61
CA GLU A 230 -4.58 -2.07 -1.76
C GLU A 230 -5.08 -2.10 -3.20
N ILE A 231 -5.02 -0.97 -3.92
CA ILE A 231 -5.40 -0.90 -5.34
C ILE A 231 -4.45 -1.75 -6.20
N LEU A 232 -3.14 -1.71 -5.95
CA LEU A 232 -2.17 -2.58 -6.64
C LEU A 232 -2.46 -4.07 -6.35
N HIS A 233 -2.76 -4.42 -5.09
CA HIS A 233 -3.16 -5.78 -4.74
C HIS A 233 -4.47 -6.18 -5.42
N ALA A 234 -5.45 -5.28 -5.54
CA ALA A 234 -6.69 -5.54 -6.28
C ALA A 234 -6.39 -5.82 -7.77
N ALA A 235 -5.51 -5.04 -8.39
CA ALA A 235 -5.10 -5.25 -9.77
C ALA A 235 -4.43 -6.61 -9.99
N SER A 236 -3.45 -7.00 -9.15
CA SER A 236 -2.78 -8.30 -9.29
C SER A 236 -3.66 -9.49 -8.88
N SER A 237 -4.60 -9.30 -7.95
CA SER A 237 -5.62 -10.31 -7.63
C SER A 237 -6.57 -10.53 -8.81
N LEU A 238 -6.93 -9.45 -9.51
CA LEU A 238 -7.82 -9.50 -10.67
C LEU A 238 -7.11 -10.08 -11.88
N ALA A 239 -5.89 -9.65 -12.19
CA ALA A 239 -5.12 -10.05 -13.36
C ALA A 239 -3.67 -10.35 -12.97
N PRO A 240 -3.33 -11.59 -12.56
CA PRO A 240 -1.99 -11.93 -12.04
C PRO A 240 -0.84 -11.59 -12.99
N TYR A 241 -1.07 -11.64 -14.30
CA TYR A 241 -0.07 -11.28 -15.30
C TYR A 241 0.32 -9.79 -15.28
N ILE A 242 -0.43 -8.90 -14.59
CA ILE A 242 -0.07 -7.49 -14.41
C ILE A 242 1.28 -7.33 -13.68
N LEU A 243 1.73 -8.37 -12.97
CA LEU A 243 3.08 -8.41 -12.40
C LEU A 243 4.19 -8.28 -13.45
N ALA A 244 3.90 -8.52 -14.74
CA ALA A 244 4.84 -8.29 -15.83
C ALA A 244 4.85 -6.84 -16.35
N ASP A 245 3.91 -6.00 -15.92
CA ASP A 245 3.87 -4.58 -16.27
C ASP A 245 4.94 -3.79 -15.51
N GLU A 246 5.73 -3.03 -16.24
CA GLU A 246 6.85 -2.26 -15.67
C GLU A 246 6.34 -1.14 -14.76
N GLU A 247 5.25 -0.49 -15.13
CA GLU A 247 4.65 0.59 -14.33
C GLU A 247 4.06 0.04 -13.03
N TYR A 248 3.37 -1.11 -13.06
CA TYR A 248 2.96 -1.82 -11.85
C TYR A 248 4.14 -2.08 -10.90
N GLN A 249 5.25 -2.64 -11.43
CA GLN A 249 6.42 -2.96 -10.60
C GLN A 249 7.07 -1.72 -10.00
N LYS A 250 7.21 -0.65 -10.80
CA LYS A 250 7.72 0.64 -10.34
C LYS A 250 6.84 1.22 -9.24
N LYS A 251 5.52 1.24 -9.44
CA LYS A 251 4.52 1.72 -8.46
C LYS A 251 4.56 0.91 -7.16
N ARG A 252 4.60 -0.42 -7.28
CA ARG A 252 4.65 -1.35 -6.14
C ARG A 252 5.91 -1.16 -5.31
N TYR A 253 7.07 -1.20 -5.97
CA TYR A 253 8.37 -1.05 -5.30
C TYR A 253 8.50 0.33 -4.65
N GLY A 254 8.18 1.38 -5.42
CA GLY A 254 8.19 2.77 -5.00
C GLY A 254 7.38 3.01 -3.73
N MET A 255 6.13 2.55 -3.75
CA MET A 255 5.18 2.75 -2.66
C MET A 255 5.47 1.89 -1.44
N LEU A 256 5.80 0.61 -1.59
CA LEU A 256 6.06 -0.27 -0.45
C LEU A 256 7.24 0.22 0.40
N GLY A 257 8.34 0.61 -0.24
CA GLY A 257 9.51 1.17 0.45
C GLY A 257 9.16 2.43 1.23
N GLN A 258 8.42 3.35 0.61
CA GLN A 258 7.98 4.60 1.25
C GLN A 258 6.99 4.35 2.40
N LEU A 259 5.98 3.51 2.19
CA LEU A 259 4.94 3.20 3.16
C LEU A 259 5.53 2.64 4.45
N ILE A 260 6.43 1.65 4.32
CA ILE A 260 7.10 1.05 5.48
C ILE A 260 8.00 2.08 6.16
N ASN A 261 8.78 2.84 5.40
CA ASN A 261 9.66 3.88 5.95
C ASN A 261 8.87 4.90 6.81
N GLN A 262 7.80 5.46 6.25
CA GLN A 262 6.99 6.48 6.91
C GLN A 262 6.16 5.91 8.06
N GLY A 263 5.67 4.67 7.94
CA GLY A 263 4.99 3.96 9.03
C GLY A 263 5.91 3.74 10.24
N ARG A 264 7.15 3.29 9.99
CA ARG A 264 8.15 3.12 11.05
C ARG A 264 8.56 4.45 11.69
N ALA A 265 8.69 5.52 10.89
CA ALA A 265 8.98 6.86 11.41
C ALA A 265 7.85 7.39 12.31
N LEU A 266 6.59 7.18 11.92
CA LEU A 266 5.42 7.49 12.76
C LEU A 266 5.46 6.74 14.10
N ALA A 267 5.83 5.46 14.09
CA ALA A 267 5.95 4.66 15.30
C ALA A 267 7.04 5.20 16.24
N ARG A 268 8.23 5.54 15.71
CA ARG A 268 9.33 6.16 16.48
C ARG A 268 8.94 7.52 17.05
N TYR A 269 8.29 8.36 16.25
CA TYR A 269 7.75 9.64 16.71
C TYR A 269 6.79 9.46 17.89
N LYS A 270 5.81 8.55 17.78
CA LYS A 270 4.86 8.26 18.86
C LYS A 270 5.53 7.68 20.11
N ALA A 271 6.59 6.88 19.95
CA ALA A 271 7.39 6.40 21.07
C ALA A 271 8.10 7.56 21.79
N GLY A 272 8.60 8.56 21.06
CA GLY A 272 9.14 9.79 21.61
C GLY A 272 8.12 10.58 22.47
N GLU A 273 6.87 10.66 22.03
CA GLU A 273 5.77 11.27 22.80
C GLU A 273 5.49 10.52 24.10
N ILE A 274 5.50 9.18 24.06
CA ILE A 274 5.34 8.32 25.24
C ILE A 274 6.47 8.59 26.24
N ILE A 275 7.73 8.61 25.78
CA ILE A 275 8.90 8.89 26.61
C ILE A 275 8.77 10.26 27.28
N ARG A 276 8.41 11.30 26.51
CA ARG A 276 8.23 12.66 27.05
C ARG A 276 7.15 12.68 28.13
N THR A 277 6.02 12.02 27.88
CA THR A 277 4.90 11.92 28.83
C THR A 277 5.32 11.23 30.12
N ILE A 278 6.04 10.12 30.05
CA ILE A 278 6.55 9.41 31.24
C ILE A 278 7.52 10.31 32.01
N LYS A 279 8.46 10.99 31.34
CA LYS A 279 9.42 11.90 32.00
C LYS A 279 8.72 13.03 32.76
N VAL A 280 7.69 13.64 32.17
CA VAL A 280 6.87 14.68 32.84
C VAL A 280 6.13 14.10 34.05
N ARG A 281 5.46 12.94 33.90
CA ARG A 281 4.74 12.30 35.01
C ARG A 281 5.65 11.83 36.14
N ALA A 282 6.88 11.42 35.82
CA ALA A 282 7.89 11.04 36.80
C ALA A 282 8.31 12.24 37.64
N GLN A 283 8.58 13.38 37.00
CA GLN A 283 8.94 14.64 37.67
C GLN A 283 7.81 15.15 38.58
N SER A 284 6.56 14.94 38.20
CA SER A 284 5.39 15.35 39.00
C SER A 284 4.98 14.32 40.08
N GLY A 285 5.73 13.22 40.26
CA GLY A 285 5.40 12.17 41.23
C GLY A 285 4.15 11.33 40.91
N ASN A 286 3.57 11.48 39.71
CA ASN A 286 2.29 10.87 39.30
C ASN A 286 2.44 9.44 38.71
N LEU A 287 3.60 8.82 38.89
CA LEU A 287 3.88 7.42 38.48
C LEU A 287 3.94 6.43 39.66
N ASN A 288 3.82 6.89 40.90
CA ASN A 288 3.93 6.04 42.10
C ASN A 288 2.69 5.13 42.36
N ARG A 289 1.95 4.80 41.29
CA ARG A 289 0.69 4.03 41.32
C ARG A 289 0.63 2.90 40.28
N GLY A 290 1.73 2.64 39.57
CA GLY A 290 1.80 1.70 38.46
C GLY A 290 1.99 2.40 37.11
N LEU A 291 2.56 1.67 36.16
CA LEU A 291 2.83 2.10 34.80
C LEU A 291 2.74 0.89 33.87
N SER A 292 1.86 0.98 32.87
CA SER A 292 1.79 0.06 31.74
C SER A 292 1.97 0.86 30.46
N LEU A 293 2.64 0.27 29.47
CA LEU A 293 2.92 0.92 28.20
C LEU A 293 2.15 0.21 27.08
N SER A 294 1.55 1.02 26.20
CA SER A 294 1.07 0.60 24.90
C SER A 294 1.98 1.23 23.86
N LEU A 295 2.98 0.47 23.43
CA LEU A 295 4.03 0.95 22.55
C LEU A 295 3.63 0.69 21.10
N PRO A 296 3.47 1.74 20.28
CA PRO A 296 3.14 1.58 18.88
C PRO A 296 4.34 1.05 18.09
N TYR A 297 4.10 0.18 17.13
CA TYR A 297 5.07 -0.24 16.12
C TYR A 297 4.38 -0.35 14.77
N TYR A 298 5.15 -0.22 13.69
CA TYR A 298 4.62 -0.50 12.35
C TYR A 298 4.87 -1.97 12.01
N ASP A 299 3.82 -2.70 11.65
CA ASP A 299 3.94 -4.08 11.19
C ASP A 299 4.20 -4.07 9.69
N ASP A 300 5.42 -4.46 9.29
CA ASP A 300 5.85 -4.43 7.89
C ASP A 300 5.20 -5.55 7.05
N GLN A 301 4.63 -6.58 7.69
CA GLN A 301 3.88 -7.63 7.01
C GLN A 301 2.43 -7.20 6.75
N GLU A 302 1.79 -6.68 7.79
CA GLU A 302 0.38 -6.25 7.74
C GLU A 302 0.21 -4.82 7.20
N LEU A 303 1.32 -4.09 7.02
CA LEU A 303 1.41 -2.71 6.56
C LEU A 303 0.50 -1.77 7.36
N LYS A 304 0.51 -1.88 8.69
CA LYS A 304 -0.33 -1.08 9.57
C LYS A 304 0.31 -0.80 10.92
N MET A 305 -0.16 0.25 11.58
CA MET A 305 0.19 0.51 12.98
C MET A 305 -0.45 -0.55 13.89
N ALA A 306 0.38 -1.18 14.70
CA ALA A 306 -0.02 -2.10 15.75
C ALA A 306 0.52 -1.63 17.10
N GLN A 307 0.12 -2.32 18.18
CA GLN A 307 0.52 -1.99 19.54
C GLN A 307 1.07 -3.23 20.24
N THR A 308 2.15 -3.04 21.00
CA THR A 308 2.58 -4.01 21.99
C THR A 308 2.32 -3.46 23.38
N ASN A 309 1.72 -4.27 24.24
CA ASN A 309 1.35 -3.87 25.60
C ASN A 309 2.22 -4.63 26.58
N PHE A 310 2.83 -3.92 27.52
CA PHE A 310 3.61 -4.53 28.59
C PHE A 310 3.54 -3.70 29.88
N GLU A 311 3.64 -4.39 31.00
CA GLU A 311 3.64 -3.78 32.32
C GLU A 311 5.07 -3.38 32.71
N VAL A 312 5.22 -2.17 33.25
CA VAL A 312 6.50 -1.66 33.77
C VAL A 312 6.50 -1.70 35.29
N ILE A 313 5.43 -1.21 35.90
CA ILE A 313 5.20 -1.24 37.34
C ILE A 313 3.76 -1.70 37.56
N PRO A 314 3.52 -2.78 38.32
CA PRO A 314 2.15 -3.19 38.63
C PRO A 314 1.42 -2.12 39.42
N ALA A 315 0.09 -2.15 39.35
CA ALA A 315 -0.75 -1.25 40.14
C ALA A 315 -0.45 -1.40 41.64
N GLY A 316 -0.06 -0.31 42.31
CA GLY A 316 0.35 -0.35 43.71
C GLY A 316 1.17 0.87 44.14
N ARG A 317 1.53 0.96 45.42
CA ARG A 317 2.33 2.07 45.97
C ARG A 317 3.83 1.85 45.79
N ILE A 318 4.25 1.61 44.55
CA ILE A 318 5.66 1.42 44.20
C ILE A 318 6.21 2.75 43.70
N MET A 319 7.28 3.25 44.31
CA MET A 319 7.95 4.46 43.87
C MET A 319 8.54 4.26 42.47
N PHE A 320 8.27 5.17 41.53
CA PHE A 320 8.84 5.08 40.19
C PHE A 320 10.36 5.31 40.20
N VAL A 321 11.10 4.39 39.56
CA VAL A 321 12.54 4.52 39.27
C VAL A 321 12.75 4.20 37.78
N PRO A 322 13.59 4.96 37.04
CA PRO A 322 13.85 4.70 35.61
C PRO A 322 14.26 3.26 35.28
N ALA A 323 15.02 2.59 36.17
CA ALA A 323 15.38 1.17 36.09
C ALA A 323 14.22 0.25 35.75
N PHE A 324 13.01 0.54 36.25
CA PHE A 324 11.85 -0.29 35.96
C PHE A 324 11.47 -0.26 34.49
N VAL A 325 11.62 0.88 33.81
CA VAL A 325 11.38 0.98 32.37
C VAL A 325 12.42 0.16 31.62
N VAL A 326 13.71 0.32 31.95
CA VAL A 326 14.81 -0.42 31.31
C VAL A 326 14.61 -1.93 31.46
N ARG A 327 14.33 -2.40 32.67
CA ARG A 327 14.05 -3.82 32.93
C ARG A 327 12.84 -4.33 32.13
N ALA A 328 11.73 -3.59 32.13
CA ALA A 328 10.54 -4.00 31.40
C ALA A 328 10.77 -4.06 29.88
N VAL A 329 11.59 -3.13 29.35
CA VAL A 329 12.03 -3.11 27.96
C VAL A 329 12.87 -4.35 27.64
N HIS A 330 13.82 -4.74 28.50
CA HIS A 330 14.62 -5.96 28.30
C HIS A 330 13.77 -7.23 28.32
N GLU A 331 12.86 -7.35 29.29
CA GLU A 331 11.94 -8.49 29.38
C GLU A 331 11.04 -8.56 28.13
N GLU A 332 10.57 -7.41 27.63
CA GLU A 332 9.77 -7.36 26.42
C GLU A 332 10.61 -7.68 25.17
N ALA A 333 11.81 -7.14 25.03
CA ALA A 333 12.72 -7.43 23.91
C ALA A 333 13.04 -8.92 23.81
N ALA A 334 13.30 -9.59 24.95
CA ALA A 334 13.55 -11.02 25.01
C ALA A 334 12.37 -11.85 24.49
N LYS A 335 11.13 -11.49 24.85
CA LYS A 335 9.92 -12.14 24.32
C LYS A 335 9.81 -11.96 22.81
N ARG A 336 10.10 -10.75 22.32
CA ARG A 336 9.91 -10.37 20.90
C ARG A 336 10.96 -10.98 20.00
N LEU A 337 12.18 -11.19 20.49
CA LEU A 337 13.23 -11.94 19.80
C LEU A 337 12.79 -13.36 19.44
N GLN A 338 12.02 -14.00 20.32
CA GLN A 338 11.55 -15.39 20.18
C GLN A 338 10.16 -15.49 19.53
N ASP A 339 9.47 -14.38 19.28
CA ASP A 339 8.11 -14.38 18.72
C ASP A 339 8.16 -14.69 17.21
N THR A 340 7.78 -15.92 16.86
CA THR A 340 7.78 -16.42 15.48
C THR A 340 6.63 -15.85 14.64
N ARG A 341 5.66 -15.14 15.26
CA ARG A 341 4.56 -14.50 14.53
C ARG A 341 5.01 -13.27 13.75
N PHE A 342 6.11 -12.63 14.15
CA PHE A 342 6.67 -11.50 13.43
C PHE A 342 7.70 -11.96 12.40
N ASN A 343 7.61 -11.40 11.20
CA ASN A 343 8.69 -11.46 10.23
C ASN A 343 9.96 -10.77 10.79
N ALA A 344 11.12 -11.03 10.17
CA ALA A 344 12.39 -10.50 10.65
C ALA A 344 12.43 -8.96 10.69
N SER A 345 11.79 -8.31 9.70
CA SER A 345 11.75 -6.86 9.55
C SER A 345 10.97 -6.17 10.68
N THR A 346 9.73 -6.59 10.90
CA THR A 346 8.87 -6.10 11.99
C THR A 346 9.53 -6.34 13.35
N ARG A 347 10.16 -7.51 13.53
CA ARG A 347 10.87 -7.83 14.78
C ARG A 347 12.03 -6.87 15.03
N LYS A 348 12.89 -6.64 14.03
CA LYS A 348 14.01 -5.70 14.15
C LYS A 348 13.50 -4.29 14.43
N HIS A 349 12.48 -3.83 13.70
CA HIS A 349 11.88 -2.52 13.93
C HIS A 349 11.36 -2.36 15.36
N LEU A 350 10.65 -3.35 15.89
CA LEU A 350 10.13 -3.32 17.25
C LEU A 350 11.25 -3.27 18.30
N LEU A 351 12.36 -4.01 18.08
CA LEU A 351 13.55 -3.93 18.93
C LEU A 351 14.20 -2.54 18.92
N VAL A 352 14.22 -1.87 17.76
CA VAL A 352 14.71 -0.47 17.66
C VAL A 352 13.83 0.47 18.50
N ILE A 353 12.50 0.33 18.46
CA ILE A 353 11.62 1.17 19.28
C ILE A 353 11.85 0.91 20.78
N LEU A 354 12.00 -0.36 21.17
CA LEU A 354 12.35 -0.74 22.53
C LEU A 354 13.68 -0.12 22.97
N GLN A 355 14.70 -0.16 22.11
CA GLN A 355 16.01 0.47 22.38
C GLN A 355 15.88 1.99 22.61
N ILE A 356 15.06 2.68 21.81
CA ILE A 356 14.80 4.13 22.00
C ILE A 356 14.25 4.42 23.41
N LEU A 357 13.36 3.54 23.91
CA LEU A 357 12.87 3.65 25.29
C LEU A 357 14.00 3.42 26.30
N GLU A 358 14.76 2.33 26.15
CA GLU A 358 15.89 2.01 27.03
C GLU A 358 16.88 3.17 27.14
N ASP A 359 17.39 3.65 26.00
CA ASP A 359 18.38 4.73 25.96
C ASP A 359 17.87 6.00 26.67
N ALA A 360 16.59 6.32 26.49
CA ALA A 360 15.98 7.49 27.08
C ALA A 360 15.88 7.45 28.61
N PHE A 361 15.79 6.26 29.21
CA PHE A 361 15.70 6.07 30.66
C PHE A 361 17.03 5.71 31.32
N SER A 362 17.94 5.01 30.63
CA SER A 362 19.32 4.78 31.08
C SER A 362 20.07 6.11 31.26
N GLN A 363 19.90 7.06 30.35
CA GLN A 363 20.46 8.41 30.49
C GLN A 363 19.90 9.19 31.71
N MET A 364 18.70 8.84 32.18
CA MET A 364 18.07 9.47 33.34
C MET A 364 18.63 8.94 34.66
N GLU A 365 19.13 7.70 34.68
CA GLU A 365 19.83 7.12 35.82
C GLU A 365 21.20 7.79 36.02
N ASN A 366 21.98 7.94 34.95
CA ASN A 366 23.32 8.52 35.02
C ASN A 366 23.35 10.03 35.37
N LYS A 367 22.19 10.70 35.40
CA LYS A 367 22.05 12.13 35.78
C LYS A 367 21.62 12.34 37.24
N LYS A 368 21.36 11.26 37.99
CA LYS A 368 21.15 11.30 39.44
C LYS A 368 22.44 10.92 40.14
#